data_AF-A0A2J7VXR6-F1
#
_entry.id   AF-A0A2J7VXR6-F1
#
_cell.length_a   1.000
_cell.length_b   1.000
_cell.length_c   1.000
_cell.angle_alpha   90.00
_cell.angle_beta   90.00
_cell.angle_gamma   90.00
#
_symmetry.space_group_name_H-M   'P 1'
#
loop_
_entity.id
_entity.type
_entity.pdbx_description
1 polymer ?
#
loop_
_entity_poly.entity_id
_entity_poly.type
_entity_poly.pdbx_seq_one_letter_code
_entity_poly.pdbx_strand_id
1 'polypeptide(L)'
;MLRFDNAPKKATNLSLNSKVLEVARELGMNVSQTVDALLAKEVERVYWEQWKERNKDAIEDYNARIRREGIWGAKYRTFARSLGDGRVTDEDHGKKKAA
;
A
#
# COMPACT_ATOMS: atom_id res chain seq x y z
N MET A 1 3.21 -11.56 -2.17
CA MET A 1 2.79 -10.57 -1.15
C MET A 1 3.64 -10.83 0.08
N LEU A 2 4.21 -9.82 0.73
CA LEU A 2 4.99 -10.04 1.95
C LEU A 2 4.10 -10.69 3.02
N ARG A 3 4.59 -11.78 3.60
CA ARG A 3 3.94 -12.51 4.70
C ARG A 3 5.00 -12.71 5.76
N PHE A 4 4.78 -12.11 6.93
CA PHE A 4 5.70 -12.20 8.07
C PHE A 4 5.26 -13.29 9.08
N ASP A 5 4.08 -13.87 8.84
CA ASP A 5 3.28 -14.66 9.78
C ASP A 5 3.91 -16.03 10.13
N ASN A 6 4.84 -16.55 9.31
CA ASN A 6 5.43 -17.88 9.43
C ASN A 6 6.97 -17.89 9.43
N ALA A 7 7.63 -16.75 9.62
CA ALA A 7 9.09 -16.68 9.61
C ALA A 7 9.68 -17.00 11.01
N PRO A 8 10.72 -17.86 11.12
CA PRO A 8 11.38 -18.11 12.40
C PRO A 8 12.09 -16.85 12.90
N LYS A 9 11.90 -16.51 14.18
CA LYS A 9 12.54 -15.35 14.80
C LYS A 9 14.05 -15.53 14.84
N LYS A 10 14.78 -14.64 14.17
CA LYS A 10 16.25 -14.61 14.21
C LYS A 10 16.70 -13.63 15.30
N ALA A 11 17.48 -14.13 16.27
CA ALA A 11 18.15 -13.26 17.22
C ALA A 11 19.08 -12.31 16.46
N THR A 12 18.82 -11.02 16.59
CA THR A 12 19.59 -9.96 15.90
C THR A 12 20.10 -9.01 16.97
N ASN A 13 21.42 -8.77 17.00
CA ASN A 13 22.01 -7.80 17.91
C ASN A 13 21.73 -6.39 17.38
N LEU A 14 20.80 -5.68 18.02
CA LEU A 14 20.47 -4.29 17.69
C LEU A 14 21.04 -3.37 18.78
N SER A 15 21.72 -2.31 18.35
CA SER A 15 22.14 -1.24 19.27
C SER A 15 21.01 -0.22 19.37
N LEU A 16 20.39 -0.11 20.55
CA LEU A 16 19.34 0.87 20.85
C LEU A 16 19.81 1.83 21.96
N ASN A 17 19.15 2.98 22.07
CA ASN A 17 19.42 3.95 23.12
C ASN A 17 19.15 3.32 24.50
N SER A 18 20.18 3.30 25.35
CA SER A 18 20.14 2.71 26.69
C SER A 18 19.05 3.32 27.57
N LYS A 19 18.83 4.65 27.51
CA LYS A 19 17.77 5.31 28.29
C LYS A 19 16.37 4.87 27.89
N VAL A 20 16.15 4.62 26.60
CA VAL A 20 14.84 4.15 26.09
C VAL A 20 14.60 2.71 26.52
N LEU A 21 15.65 1.88 26.54
CA LEU A 21 15.56 0.50 27.02
C LEU A 21 15.30 0.41 28.52
N GLU A 22 15.95 1.25 29.32
CA GLU A 22 15.73 1.33 30.76
C GLU A 22 14.28 1.72 31.07
N VAL A 23 13.79 2.81 30.48
CA VAL A 23 12.39 3.25 30.65
C VAL A 23 11.40 2.21 30.14
N ALA A 24 11.65 1.59 28.98
CA ALA A 24 10.77 0.54 28.48
C ALA A 24 10.72 -0.69 29.40
N ARG A 25 11.84 -1.03 30.05
CA ARG A 25 11.91 -2.12 31.02
C ARG A 25 11.23 -1.77 32.33
N GLU A 26 11.37 -0.54 32.82
CA GLU A 26 10.62 -0.03 33.99
C GLU A 26 9.11 -0.06 33.74
N LEU A 27 8.68 0.25 32.53
CA LEU A 27 7.28 0.20 32.09
C LEU A 27 6.78 -1.23 31.80
N GLY A 28 7.62 -2.26 31.97
CA GLY A 28 7.24 -3.66 31.73
C GLY A 28 6.97 -3.99 30.26
N MET A 29 7.47 -3.19 29.31
CA MET A 29 7.23 -3.41 27.88
C MET A 29 8.04 -4.58 27.34
N ASN A 30 7.42 -5.39 26.48
CA ASN A 30 8.13 -6.40 25.69
C ASN A 30 8.82 -5.74 24.50
N VAL A 31 10.02 -5.21 24.72
CA VAL A 31 10.83 -4.49 23.73
C VAL A 31 10.99 -5.29 22.43
N SER A 32 11.24 -6.60 22.53
CA SER A 32 11.43 -7.47 21.36
C SER A 32 10.18 -7.49 20.48
N GLN A 33 9.00 -7.68 21.07
CA GLN A 33 7.73 -7.70 20.34
C GLN A 33 7.38 -6.32 19.75
N THR A 34 7.63 -5.23 20.49
CA THR A 34 7.35 -3.88 20.01
C THR A 34 8.25 -3.51 18.83
N VAL A 35 9.55 -3.80 18.92
CA VAL A 35 10.50 -3.52 17.85
C VAL A 35 10.18 -4.35 16.60
N ASP A 36 9.85 -5.63 16.77
CA ASP A 36 9.44 -6.51 15.67
C ASP A 36 8.21 -5.96 14.93
N ALA A 37 7.17 -5.55 15.66
CA ALA A 37 5.97 -4.97 15.07
C ALA A 37 6.22 -3.63 14.36
N LEU A 38 7.06 -2.77 14.94
CA LEU A 38 7.42 -1.48 14.32
C LEU A 38 8.25 -1.69 13.05
N LEU A 39 9.22 -2.61 13.11
CA LEU A 39 10.07 -2.93 11.97
C LEU A 39 9.26 -3.55 10.84
N ALA A 40 8.35 -4.49 11.15
CA ALA A 40 7.48 -5.11 10.14
C ALA A 40 6.64 -4.05 9.39
N LYS A 41 6.05 -3.10 10.12
CA LYS A 41 5.29 -1.98 9.52
C LYS A 41 6.15 -1.11 8.62
N GLU A 42 7.36 -0.79 9.06
CA GLU A 42 8.27 0.06 8.29
C GLU A 42 8.78 -0.64 7.03
N VAL A 43 9.14 -1.92 7.14
CA VAL A 43 9.52 -2.75 5.98
C VAL A 43 8.38 -2.85 4.98
N GLU A 44 7.14 -3.05 5.46
CA GLU A 44 5.96 -3.06 4.60
C GLU A 44 5.78 -1.71 3.88
N ARG A 45 5.90 -0.59 4.60
CA ARG A 45 5.80 0.76 4.03
C ARG A 45 6.81 0.97 2.90
N VAL A 46 8.09 0.72 3.17
CA VAL A 46 9.17 0.89 2.20
C VAL A 46 8.99 -0.05 1.01
N TYR A 47 8.59 -1.30 1.25
CA TYR A 47 8.34 -2.24 0.17
C TYR A 47 7.22 -1.75 -0.76
N TRP A 48 6.10 -1.29 -0.21
CA TRP A 48 4.99 -0.80 -1.01
C TRP A 48 5.34 0.49 -1.76
N GLU A 49 6.14 1.37 -1.17
CA GLU A 49 6.66 2.55 -1.86
C GLU A 49 7.48 2.17 -3.10
N GLN A 50 8.46 1.29 -2.94
CA GLN A 50 9.26 0.83 -4.06
C GLN A 50 8.43 0.02 -5.08
N TRP A 51 7.44 -0.75 -4.62
CA TRP A 51 6.56 -1.48 -5.50
C TRP A 51 5.73 -0.52 -6.35
N LYS A 52 5.15 0.53 -5.76
CA LYS A 52 4.40 1.56 -6.49
C LYS A 52 5.28 2.24 -7.53
N GLU A 53 6.52 2.57 -7.20
CA GLU A 53 7.46 3.19 -8.13
C GLU A 53 7.75 2.27 -9.32
N ARG A 54 8.11 0.99 -9.05
CA ARG A 54 8.39 0.01 -10.12
C ARG A 54 7.19 -0.32 -10.98
N ASN A 55 5.98 -0.26 -10.44
CA ASN A 55 4.75 -0.62 -11.16
C ASN A 55 4.03 0.61 -11.72
N LYS A 56 4.59 1.81 -11.57
CA LYS A 56 3.95 3.07 -12.00
C LYS A 56 3.60 3.02 -13.48
N ASP A 57 4.57 2.67 -14.33
CA ASP A 57 4.39 2.63 -15.78
C ASP A 57 3.33 1.58 -16.19
N ALA A 58 3.40 0.38 -15.60
CA ALA A 58 2.41 -0.67 -15.85
C ALA A 58 0.99 -0.27 -15.41
N ILE A 59 0.88 0.45 -14.28
CA ILE A 59 -0.40 1.00 -13.81
C ILE A 59 -0.89 2.09 -14.74
N GLU A 60 -0.01 2.98 -15.21
CA GLU A 60 -0.37 4.05 -16.15
C GLU A 60 -0.84 3.50 -17.50
N ASP A 61 -0.14 2.51 -18.05
CA ASP A 61 -0.52 1.80 -19.28
C ASP A 61 -1.87 1.11 -19.14
N TYR A 62 -2.07 0.41 -18.02
CA TYR A 62 -3.35 -0.22 -17.72
C TYR A 62 -4.47 0.81 -17.58
N ASN A 63 -4.22 1.93 -16.89
CA ASN A 63 -5.17 3.02 -16.76
C ASN A 63 -5.48 3.66 -18.13
N ALA A 64 -4.49 3.81 -19.00
CA ALA A 64 -4.70 4.29 -20.37
C ALA A 64 -5.60 3.34 -21.17
N ARG A 65 -5.39 2.02 -21.04
CA ARG A 65 -6.27 1.01 -21.64
C ARG A 65 -7.69 1.12 -21.08
N ILE A 66 -7.88 1.27 -19.77
CA ILE A 66 -9.20 1.44 -19.18
C ILE A 66 -9.88 2.72 -19.67
N ARG A 67 -9.15 3.84 -19.81
CA ARG A 67 -9.70 5.08 -20.36
C ARG A 67 -10.18 4.91 -21.82
N ARG A 68 -9.48 4.09 -22.62
CA ARG A 68 -9.82 3.79 -24.03
C ARG A 68 -10.93 2.75 -24.17
N GLU A 69 -10.78 1.63 -23.47
CA GLU A 69 -11.56 0.40 -23.69
C GLU A 69 -12.56 0.11 -22.58
N GLY A 70 -12.47 0.79 -21.45
CA GLY A 70 -13.32 0.57 -20.28
C GLY A 70 -12.95 -0.67 -19.49
N ILE A 71 -13.56 -0.80 -18.31
CA ILE A 71 -13.38 -1.96 -17.45
C ILE A 71 -14.06 -3.17 -18.09
N TRP A 72 -13.27 -4.22 -18.31
CA TRP A 72 -13.78 -5.51 -18.75
C TRP A 72 -14.72 -6.07 -17.67
N GLY A 73 -15.98 -6.29 -18.03
CA GLY A 73 -17.02 -6.75 -17.09
C GLY A 73 -17.92 -5.66 -16.51
N ALA A 74 -17.67 -4.37 -16.79
CA ALA A 74 -18.54 -3.28 -16.33
C ALA A 74 -20.02 -3.48 -16.73
N LYS A 75 -20.26 -4.03 -17.94
CA LYS A 75 -21.61 -4.33 -18.44
C LYS A 75 -22.31 -5.51 -17.76
N TYR A 76 -21.56 -6.36 -17.05
CA TYR A 76 -22.09 -7.56 -16.38
C TYR A 76 -22.15 -7.43 -14.86
N ARG A 77 -21.56 -6.38 -14.27
CA ARG A 77 -21.59 -6.20 -12.81
C ARG A 77 -22.99 -5.82 -12.33
N THR A 78 -23.43 -6.44 -11.25
CA THR A 78 -24.72 -6.14 -10.60
C THR A 78 -24.60 -5.04 -9.55
N PHE A 79 -23.42 -4.91 -8.92
CA PHE A 79 -23.08 -3.89 -7.93
C PHE A 79 -22.44 -2.65 -8.59
N ALA A 80 -22.51 -1.49 -7.92
CA ALA A 80 -21.85 -0.25 -8.34
C ALA A 80 -22.17 0.22 -9.78
N ARG A 81 -23.30 -0.18 -10.38
CA ARG A 81 -23.67 0.16 -11.77
C ARG A 81 -23.65 1.67 -12.06
N SER A 82 -23.94 2.51 -11.06
CA SER A 82 -23.90 3.97 -11.15
C SER A 82 -22.50 4.58 -11.35
N LEU A 83 -21.40 3.85 -11.08
CA LEU A 83 -20.03 4.37 -11.18
C LEU A 83 -19.44 4.34 -12.60
N GLY A 84 -20.19 3.88 -13.61
CA GLY A 84 -19.71 3.83 -15.00
C GLY A 84 -18.62 2.78 -15.27
N ASP A 85 -18.09 2.79 -16.50
CA ASP A 85 -17.11 1.81 -17.00
C ASP A 85 -15.66 2.33 -17.04
N GLY A 86 -15.44 3.57 -16.59
CA GLY A 86 -14.11 4.20 -16.52
C GLY A 86 -13.55 4.67 -17.87
N ARG A 87 -14.32 4.61 -18.96
CA ARG A 87 -13.95 5.24 -20.23
C ARG A 87 -14.05 6.75 -20.08
N VAL A 88 -13.15 7.48 -20.74
CA VAL A 88 -13.25 8.94 -20.85
C VAL A 88 -13.85 9.23 -22.21
N THR A 89 -15.05 9.79 -22.24
CA THR A 89 -15.67 10.33 -23.47
C THR A 89 -15.33 11.81 -23.62
N ASP A 90 -15.42 12.36 -24.84
CA ASP A 90 -15.10 13.77 -25.10
C ASP A 90 -15.94 14.76 -24.25
N GLU A 91 -17.11 14.33 -23.75
CA GLU A 91 -17.96 15.10 -22.83
C GLU A 91 -17.33 15.36 -21.44
N ASP A 92 -16.41 14.51 -20.98
CA ASP A 92 -15.75 14.66 -19.66
C ASP A 92 -14.65 15.75 -19.66
N HIS A 93 -14.10 16.10 -20.83
CA HIS A 93 -13.07 17.12 -20.96
C HIS A 93 -13.61 18.55 -20.75
N GLY A 94 -14.93 18.75 -20.87
CA GLY A 94 -15.59 20.03 -20.64
C GLY A 94 -15.78 20.40 -19.16
N LYS A 95 -15.80 19.42 -18.25
CA LYS A 95 -16.08 19.68 -16.82
C LYS A 95 -14.85 20.08 -15.99
N LYS A 96 -13.62 19.83 -16.47
CA LYS A 96 -12.38 20.18 -15.75
C LYS A 96 -11.90 21.63 -15.95
N LYS A 97 -12.52 22.41 -16.83
CA LYS A 97 -12.15 23.83 -17.08
C LYS A 97 -13.01 24.87 -16.33
N ALA A 98 -13.94 24.45 -15.48
CA ALA A 98 -14.90 25.35 -14.82
C ALA A 98 -14.85 25.32 -13.28
N ALA A 99 -13.70 25.00 -12.67
CA ALA A 99 -13.48 25.11 -11.23
C ALA A 99 -12.13 25.77 -10.95
#